data_AF-A0A800G8C1-F1
#
_entry.id   AF-A0A800G8C1-F1
#
_cell.length_a   1.000
_cell.length_b   1.000
_cell.length_c   1.000
_cell.angle_alpha   90.00
_cell.angle_beta   90.00
_cell.angle_gamma   90.00
#
_symmetry.space_group_name_H-M   'P 1'
#
loop_
_entity.id
_entity.type
_entity.pdbx_description
1 polymer ?
#
loop_
_entity_poly.entity_id
_entity_poly.type
_entity_poly.pdbx_seq_one_letter_code
_entity_poly.pdbx_strand_id
1 'polypeptide(L)' 'MKSIELDYSKRCADEPEKGHNRWHPDIPPVVEVDPDEEVVMQTRHA' A
#
# COMPACT_ATOMS: atom_id res chain seq x y z
N MET A 1 1.57 -5.57 14.61
CA MET A 1 1.62 -6.02 13.20
C MET A 1 0.78 -5.05 12.40
N LYS A 2 1.42 -4.23 11.57
CA LYS A 2 0.73 -3.30 10.68
C LYS A 2 0.26 -4.04 9.43
N SER A 3 -0.84 -3.60 8.83
CA SER A 3 -1.36 -4.18 7.59
C SER A 3 -1.75 -3.09 6.60
N ILE A 4 -1.55 -3.39 5.31
CA ILE A 4 -2.14 -2.65 4.19
C ILE A 4 -3.24 -3.53 3.62
N GLU A 5 -4.49 -3.16 3.88
CA GLU A 5 -5.68 -3.91 3.49
C GLU A 5 -6.38 -3.26 2.30
N LEU A 6 -6.68 -4.07 1.30
CA LEU A 6 -7.28 -3.62 0.05
C LEU A 6 -8.77 -3.92 0.03
N ASP A 7 -9.55 -2.98 -0.50
CA ASP A 7 -10.91 -3.28 -0.91
C ASP A 7 -10.89 -3.83 -2.35
N TYR A 8 -11.00 -5.14 -2.50
CA TYR A 8 -10.96 -5.78 -3.82
C TYR A 8 -12.11 -5.39 -4.75
N SER A 9 -13.15 -4.70 -4.26
CA SER A 9 -14.21 -4.13 -5.10
C SER A 9 -13.81 -2.81 -5.79
N LYS A 10 -12.79 -2.11 -5.27
CA LYS A 10 -12.29 -0.83 -5.80
C LYS A 10 -11.14 -1.02 -6.77
N ARG A 11 -10.93 -0.06 -7.67
CA ARG A 11 -9.70 0.00 -8.50
C ARG A 11 -8.56 0.61 -7.68
N CYS A 12 -7.32 0.30 -8.07
CA CYS A 12 -6.13 0.86 -7.41
C CYS A 12 -6.14 2.39 -7.39
N ALA A 13 -6.59 3.04 -8.47
CA ALA A 13 -6.69 4.49 -8.56
C ALA A 13 -7.74 5.12 -7.62
N ASP A 14 -8.69 4.32 -7.11
CA ASP A 14 -9.72 4.77 -6.17
C ASP A 14 -9.24 4.70 -4.70
N GLU A 15 -8.05 4.13 -4.46
CA GLU A 15 -7.38 4.04 -3.15
C GLU A 15 -5.89 4.43 -3.28
N PRO A 16 -5.57 5.67 -3.72
CA PRO A 16 -4.19 6.10 -3.97
C PRO A 16 -3.31 6.09 -2.72
N GLU A 17 -3.90 6.10 -1.53
CA GLU A 17 -3.23 5.97 -0.23
C GLU A 17 -2.82 4.53 0.10
N LYS A 18 -3.25 3.55 -0.70
CA LYS A 18 -2.95 2.11 -0.48
C LYS A 18 -2.14 1.48 -1.60
N GLY A 19 -2.11 2.10 -2.78
CA GLY A 19 -1.38 1.57 -3.92
C GLY A 19 -1.28 2.54 -5.08
N HIS A 20 -0.23 2.37 -5.88
CA HIS A 20 0.04 3.14 -7.09
C HIS A 20 0.78 2.25 -8.09
N ASN A 21 0.77 2.62 -9.37
CA ASN A 21 1.44 1.87 -10.45
C ASN A 21 2.62 2.64 -11.08
N ARG A 22 3.20 3.59 -10.34
CA ARG A 22 4.35 4.41 -10.74
C ARG A 22 5.31 4.58 -9.56
N TRP A 23 6.59 4.74 -9.84
CA TRP A 23 7.57 5.16 -8.84
C TRP A 23 7.88 6.64 -9.05
N HIS A 24 7.69 7.45 -8.01
CA HIS A 24 7.94 8.90 -8.04
C HIS A 24 8.32 9.38 -6.64
N PRO A 25 9.30 10.28 -6.49
CA PRO A 25 9.76 10.76 -5.17
C PRO A 25 8.67 11.45 -4.34
N ASP A 26 7.69 12.05 -5.01
CA ASP A 26 6.59 12.76 -4.32
C ASP A 26 5.43 11.85 -3.90
N ILE A 27 5.50 10.54 -4.15
CA ILE A 27 4.49 9.60 -3.67
C ILE A 27 4.73 9.36 -2.17
N PRO A 28 3.76 9.66 -1.29
CA PRO A 28 3.92 9.50 0.15
C PRO A 28 4.00 8.01 0.54
N PRO A 29 4.65 7.68 1.65
CA PRO A 29 4.62 6.33 2.19
C PRO A 29 3.20 5.95 2.62
N VAL A 30 2.79 4.70 2.35
CA VAL A 30 1.52 4.14 2.84
C VAL A 30 1.59 3.86 4.35
N VAL A 31 2.76 3.42 4.82
CA VAL A 31 3.02 3.12 6.23
C VAL A 31 4.50 3.34 6.55
N GLU A 32 4.79 3.88 7.73
CA GLU A 32 6.13 3.96 8.31
C GLU A 32 6.27 2.88 9.39
N VAL A 33 7.45 2.25 9.48
CA VAL A 33 7.71 1.13 10.40
C VAL A 33 9.09 1.23 11.03
N ASP A 34 9.20 0.67 12.22
CA ASP A 34 10.48 0.54 12.92
C ASP A 34 11.24 -0.70 12.41
N PRO A 35 12.57 -0.77 12.60
CA PRO A 35 13.33 -1.99 12.36
C PRO A 35 12.73 -3.18 13.12
N ASP A 36 12.76 -4.35 12.48
CA ASP A 36 12.21 -5.62 12.98
C ASP A 36 10.68 -5.67 13.14
N GLU A 37 9.95 -4.63 12.71
CA GLU A 37 8.47 -4.67 12.68
C GLU A 37 7.94 -5.47 11.48
N GLU A 38 7.01 -6.40 11.73
CA GLU A 38 6.34 -7.17 10.69
C GLU A 38 5.14 -6.42 10.09
N VAL A 39 5.08 -6.41 8.75
CA VAL A 39 4.00 -5.81 7.96
C VAL A 39 3.38 -6.83 7.01
N VAL A 40 2.06 -6.91 7.00
CA VAL A 40 1.31 -7.70 6.02
C VAL A 40 0.77 -6.77 4.93
N MET A 41 1.16 -7.02 3.68
CA MET A 41 0.73 -6.23 2.53
C MET A 41 -0.13 -7.09 1.60
N GLN A 42 -1.42 -6.75 1.49
CA GLN A 42 -2.27 -7.37 0.47
C GLN A 42 -1.92 -6.83 -0.91
N THR A 43 -2.02 -7.68 -1.93
CA THR A 43 -1.67 -7.33 -3.31
C THR A 43 -2.82 -7.64 -4.27
N ARG A 44 -2.87 -6.89 -5.37
CA ARG A 44 -3.79 -7.14 -6.49
C ARG A 44 -3.04 -7.89 -7.58
N HIS A 45 -3.76 -8.69 -8.36
CA HIS A 45 -3.20 -9.24 -9.59
C HIS A 45 -2.86 -8.11 -10.56
N ALA A 46 -1.71 -8.22 -11.23
CA ALA A 46 -1.22 -7.25 -12.20
C ALA A 46 -1.93 -7.33 -13.56
#